data_AF-A0A2V7QUZ8-F1
#
_entry.id   AF-A0A2V7QUZ8-F1
#
_cell.length_a   1.000
_cell.length_b   1.000
_cell.length_c   1.000
_cell.angle_alpha   90.00
_cell.angle_beta   90.00
_cell.angle_gamma   90.00
#
_symmetry.space_group_name_H-M   'P 1'
#
loop_
_entity.id
_entity.type
_entity.pdbx_description
1 polymer ?
#
loop_
_entity_poly.entity_id
_entity_poly.type
_entity_poly.pdbx_seq_one_letter_code
_entity_poly.pdbx_strand_id
1 'polypeptide(L)'
;MGIFFSSRSCDRFSILSRRIYFKHSATHGDWLLDELDEETEGTHVTMVIDLDTGRRLNEVWKEGSAPNYRGFTRTTIPVVVAQYGDENLISRSQAKRVLTRVEKFKEVMFDFSGVEMIGQAFADEIFRVFASEHPDVRLIPVLANPEVQAMIDLALQAREPTAVAGKD
;
A
#
# COMPACT_ATOMS: atom_id res chain seq x y z
N MET A 1 -8.28 -15.91 -1.34
CA MET A 1 -6.85 -15.57 -1.30
C MET A 1 -6.57 -14.62 -2.45
N GLY A 2 -5.90 -13.49 -2.20
CA GLY A 2 -5.67 -12.43 -3.20
C GLY A 2 -4.25 -12.40 -3.76
N ILE A 3 -4.02 -11.52 -4.73
CA ILE A 3 -2.73 -11.32 -5.42
C ILE A 3 -1.56 -11.17 -4.43
N PHE A 4 -1.77 -10.50 -3.30
CA PHE A 4 -0.74 -10.30 -2.28
C PHE A 4 -0.21 -11.61 -1.68
N PHE A 5 -1.09 -12.56 -1.32
CA PHE A 5 -0.64 -13.82 -0.74
C PHE A 5 0.12 -14.65 -1.77
N SER A 6 -0.41 -14.69 -3.00
CA SER A 6 0.22 -15.38 -4.11
C SER A 6 1.58 -14.78 -4.46
N SER A 7 1.73 -13.46 -4.44
CA SER A 7 3.00 -12.80 -4.75
C SER A 7 4.07 -13.02 -3.68
N ARG A 8 3.65 -13.17 -2.41
CA ARG A 8 4.53 -13.43 -1.26
C ARG A 8 4.85 -14.91 -1.04
N SER A 9 4.09 -15.81 -1.66
CA SER A 9 4.33 -17.25 -1.61
C SER A 9 5.45 -17.71 -2.57
N CYS A 10 5.90 -16.82 -3.46
CA CYS A 10 6.87 -17.10 -4.52
C CYS A 10 8.08 -16.14 -4.43
N ASP A 11 9.20 -16.54 -5.02
CA ASP A 11 10.44 -15.74 -5.05
C ASP A 11 10.35 -14.59 -6.05
N ARG A 12 9.66 -14.84 -7.16
CA ARG A 12 9.27 -13.82 -8.13
C ARG A 12 7.82 -14.00 -8.52
N PHE A 13 7.09 -12.90 -8.55
CA PHE A 13 5.72 -12.84 -9.03
C PHE A 13 5.59 -11.66 -9.98
N SER A 14 4.92 -11.86 -11.12
CA SER A 14 4.57 -10.74 -11.98
C SER A 14 3.24 -10.93 -12.67
N ILE A 15 2.56 -9.83 -12.95
CA ILE A 15 1.36 -9.76 -13.77
C ILE A 15 1.67 -8.77 -14.90
N LEU A 16 1.59 -9.23 -16.13
CA LEU A 16 1.61 -8.39 -17.31
C LEU A 16 0.21 -8.37 -17.91
N SER A 17 -0.40 -7.20 -18.03
CA SER A 17 -1.70 -7.04 -18.65
C SER A 17 -1.69 -5.80 -19.53
N ARG A 18 -1.81 -5.98 -20.84
CA ARG A 18 -1.60 -4.91 -21.83
C ARG A 18 -0.21 -4.29 -21.66
N ARG A 19 -0.15 -3.03 -21.26
CA ARG A 19 1.09 -2.30 -21.01
C ARG A 19 1.50 -2.33 -19.54
N ILE A 20 0.62 -2.74 -18.63
CA ILE A 20 0.89 -2.66 -17.19
C ILE A 20 1.65 -3.91 -16.76
N TYR A 21 2.87 -3.72 -16.30
CA TYR A 21 3.71 -4.76 -15.73
C TYR A 21 3.86 -4.56 -14.23
N PHE A 22 3.25 -5.44 -13.46
CA PHE A 22 3.40 -5.52 -12.02
C PHE A 22 4.41 -6.61 -11.68
N LYS A 23 5.40 -6.30 -10.86
CA LYS A 23 6.41 -7.26 -10.40
C LYS A 23 6.63 -7.15 -8.90
N HIS A 24 6.83 -8.29 -8.28
CA HIS A 24 7.26 -8.45 -6.89
C HIS A 24 8.42 -9.45 -6.84
N SER A 25 9.49 -9.09 -6.14
CA SER A 25 10.61 -9.99 -5.86
C SER A 25 10.88 -10.04 -4.36
N ALA A 26 10.76 -11.24 -3.79
CA ALA A 26 10.97 -11.44 -2.36
C ALA A 26 12.43 -11.17 -1.92
N THR A 27 13.39 -11.27 -2.84
CA THR A 27 14.82 -11.05 -2.55
C THR A 27 15.26 -9.60 -2.64
N HIS A 28 14.55 -8.77 -3.41
CA HIS A 28 14.91 -7.37 -3.62
C HIS A 28 13.94 -6.39 -2.96
N GLY A 29 12.81 -6.86 -2.42
CA GLY A 29 11.79 -5.99 -1.79
C GLY A 29 11.02 -5.11 -2.76
N ASP A 30 11.42 -5.10 -4.04
CA ASP A 30 10.91 -4.15 -5.02
C ASP A 30 9.55 -4.59 -5.56
N TRP A 31 8.54 -3.76 -5.26
CA TRP A 31 7.33 -3.66 -6.04
C TRP A 31 7.60 -2.69 -7.18
N LEU A 32 7.48 -3.18 -8.41
CA LEU A 32 7.66 -2.36 -9.61
C LEU A 32 6.35 -2.38 -10.39
N LEU A 33 5.84 -1.19 -10.69
CA LEU A 33 4.76 -0.99 -11.64
C LEU A 33 5.34 -0.23 -12.83
N ASP A 34 5.58 -0.94 -13.92
CA ASP A 34 6.04 -0.33 -15.16
C ASP A 34 4.92 -0.28 -16.18
N GLU A 35 5.00 0.71 -17.07
CA GLU A 35 4.28 0.69 -18.34
C GLU A 35 5.25 0.28 -19.45
N LEU A 36 4.99 -0.85 -20.10
CA LEU A 36 5.79 -1.32 -21.21
C LEU A 36 5.47 -0.53 -22.49
N ASP A 37 6.51 -0.30 -23.30
CA ASP A 37 6.39 0.39 -24.59
C ASP A 37 5.49 -0.33 -25.58
N GLU A 38 5.39 -1.65 -25.49
CA GLU A 38 4.57 -2.50 -26.36
C GLU A 38 3.34 -3.05 -25.61
N GLU A 39 2.19 -3.06 -26.28
CA GLU A 39 0.97 -3.67 -25.72
C GLU A 39 0.99 -5.19 -25.90
N THR A 40 0.75 -5.93 -24.82
CA THR A 40 0.58 -7.38 -24.87
C THR A 40 -0.89 -7.78 -24.96
N GLU A 41 -1.20 -8.80 -25.77
CA GLU A 41 -2.55 -9.38 -25.80
C GLU A 41 -2.77 -10.29 -24.60
N GLY A 42 -3.87 -10.09 -23.88
CA GLY A 42 -4.26 -10.88 -22.72
C GLY A 42 -3.55 -10.50 -21.41
N THR A 43 -3.55 -11.43 -20.45
CA THR A 43 -2.94 -11.27 -19.14
C THR A 43 -2.01 -12.45 -18.86
N HIS A 44 -0.74 -12.17 -18.64
CA HIS A 44 0.28 -13.16 -18.29
C HIS A 44 0.60 -13.06 -16.80
N VAL A 45 0.51 -14.17 -16.08
CA VAL A 45 0.89 -14.25 -14.66
C VAL A 45 2.07 -15.20 -14.53
N THR A 46 3.19 -14.71 -14.01
CA THR A 46 4.40 -15.49 -13.77
C THR A 46 4.60 -15.70 -12.29
N MET A 47 4.82 -16.96 -11.89
CA MET A 47 5.18 -17.36 -10.52
C MET A 47 6.45 -18.19 -10.58
N VAL A 48 7.49 -17.76 -9.87
CA VAL A 48 8.77 -18.49 -9.79
C VAL A 48 9.05 -18.82 -8.33
N ILE A 49 9.35 -20.08 -8.07
CA ILE A 49 9.75 -20.57 -6.75
C ILE A 49 11.15 -21.15 -6.89
N ASP A 50 12.08 -20.72 -6.04
CA ASP A 50 13.39 -21.30 -5.94
C ASP A 50 13.30 -22.64 -5.16
N LEU A 51 13.92 -23.69 -5.69
CA LEU A 51 13.92 -25.01 -5.05
C LEU A 51 14.78 -25.04 -3.78
N ASP A 52 15.72 -24.10 -3.64
CA ASP A 52 16.54 -23.91 -2.43
C ASP A 52 16.02 -22.77 -1.55
N THR A 53 14.72 -22.44 -1.65
CA THR A 53 14.14 -21.37 -0.84
C THR A 53 14.02 -21.79 0.63
N GLY A 54 14.58 -20.99 1.53
CA GLY A 54 14.36 -21.13 2.98
C GLY A 54 12.96 -20.68 3.43
N ARG A 55 12.15 -20.13 2.52
CA ARG A 55 10.84 -19.55 2.83
C ARG A 55 9.87 -20.61 3.34
N ARG A 56 9.23 -20.31 4.47
CA ARG A 56 8.20 -21.19 5.03
C ARG A 56 6.82 -20.52 4.90
N LEU A 57 5.84 -21.24 4.35
CA LEU A 57 4.51 -20.67 4.07
C LEU A 57 3.80 -20.16 5.34
N ASN A 58 4.11 -20.74 6.51
CA ASN A 58 3.63 -20.28 7.80
C ASN A 58 4.17 -18.88 8.18
N GLU A 59 5.36 -18.49 7.72
CA GLU A 59 5.93 -17.15 7.93
C GLU A 59 5.21 -16.12 7.05
N VAL A 60 4.95 -16.47 5.79
CA VAL A 60 4.12 -15.65 4.88
C VAL A 60 2.71 -15.46 5.45
N TRP A 61 2.13 -16.51 6.04
CA TRP A 61 0.84 -16.43 6.71
C TRP A 61 0.87 -15.49 7.93
N LYS A 62 1.92 -15.56 8.74
CA LYS A 62 2.09 -14.67 9.90
C LYS A 62 2.21 -13.21 9.48
N GLU A 63 2.90 -12.91 8.38
CA GLU A 63 3.07 -11.54 7.90
C GLU A 63 1.73 -10.86 7.55
N GLY A 64 0.81 -11.60 6.93
CA GLY A 64 -0.53 -11.10 6.61
C GLY A 64 -1.55 -11.17 7.75
N SER A 65 -1.14 -11.67 8.92
CA SER A 65 -2.00 -11.76 10.11
C SER A 65 -1.69 -10.59 11.04
N ALA A 66 -2.72 -9.82 11.43
CA ALA A 66 -2.52 -8.77 12.43
C ALA A 66 -2.47 -9.39 13.85
N PRO A 67 -1.60 -8.90 14.75
CA PRO A 67 -1.60 -9.33 16.15
C PRO A 67 -3.00 -9.15 16.74
N ASN A 68 -3.53 -10.19 17.39
CA ASN A 68 -4.88 -10.26 17.99
C ASN A 68 -6.06 -10.46 17.02
N TYR A 69 -5.83 -10.58 15.71
CA TYR A 69 -6.89 -10.88 14.75
C TYR A 69 -6.69 -12.26 14.10
N ARG A 70 -7.77 -13.00 13.91
CA ARG A 70 -7.74 -14.27 13.16
C ARG A 70 -7.92 -13.98 11.68
N GLY A 71 -7.04 -14.55 10.84
CA GLY A 71 -7.13 -14.46 9.39
C GLY A 71 -6.24 -13.37 8.78
N PHE A 72 -6.34 -13.22 7.46
CA PHE A 72 -5.53 -12.30 6.67
C PHE A 72 -6.05 -10.86 6.78
N THR A 73 -5.81 -10.23 7.93
CA THR A 73 -6.35 -8.91 8.28
C THR A 73 -5.31 -7.80 8.19
N ARG A 74 -4.06 -8.12 7.84
CA ARG A 74 -3.00 -7.14 7.63
C ARG A 74 -2.59 -7.11 6.16
N THR A 75 -2.33 -5.91 5.64
CA THR A 75 -1.79 -5.73 4.29
C THR A 75 -0.77 -4.58 4.25
N THR A 76 0.14 -4.64 3.28
CA THR A 76 1.04 -3.54 2.93
C THR A 76 0.73 -3.09 1.52
N ILE A 77 0.49 -1.80 1.33
CA ILE A 77 0.19 -1.17 0.05
C ILE A 77 1.38 -0.28 -0.31
N PRO A 78 2.16 -0.64 -1.35
CA PRO A 78 3.19 0.23 -1.91
C PRO A 78 2.50 1.42 -2.58
N VAL A 79 2.74 2.61 -2.06
CA VAL A 79 2.07 3.83 -2.51
C VAL A 79 2.58 4.27 -3.88
N VAL A 80 3.83 3.92 -4.23
CA VAL A 80 4.40 4.17 -5.57
C VAL A 80 3.58 3.55 -6.70
N VAL A 81 2.89 2.43 -6.46
CA VAL A 81 2.01 1.78 -7.46
C VAL A 81 0.77 2.64 -7.79
N ALA A 82 0.47 3.62 -6.95
CA ALA A 82 -0.59 4.59 -7.22
C ALA A 82 -0.15 5.73 -8.14
N GLN A 83 1.15 5.91 -8.34
CA GLN A 83 1.69 6.83 -9.34
C GLN A 83 1.42 6.23 -10.72
N TYR A 84 0.87 7.03 -11.62
CA TYR A 84 0.60 6.64 -12.99
C TYR A 84 1.44 7.55 -13.90
N GLY A 85 2.44 6.98 -14.57
CA GLY A 85 3.46 7.78 -15.29
C GLY A 85 4.20 8.72 -14.33
N ASP A 86 4.47 9.95 -14.79
CA ASP A 86 5.18 10.99 -14.02
C ASP A 86 4.27 11.80 -13.08
N GLU A 87 3.05 11.33 -12.78
CA GLU A 87 2.12 12.06 -11.92
C GLU A 87 2.51 11.99 -10.43
N ASN A 88 2.75 13.15 -9.83
CA ASN A 88 2.83 13.30 -8.38
C ASN A 88 1.50 12.92 -7.70
N LEU A 89 1.59 12.31 -6.52
CA LEU A 89 0.44 11.85 -5.72
C LEU A 89 -0.26 13.02 -5.01
N ILE A 90 -0.92 13.88 -5.77
CA ILE A 90 -1.45 15.15 -5.27
C ILE A 90 -2.95 15.07 -4.93
N SER A 91 -3.73 14.27 -5.67
CA SER A 91 -5.19 14.38 -5.71
C SER A 91 -5.92 13.38 -4.81
N ARG A 92 -7.15 13.74 -4.40
CA ARG A 92 -8.06 12.82 -3.68
C ARG A 92 -8.46 11.59 -4.50
N SER A 93 -8.62 11.75 -5.82
CA SER A 93 -8.99 10.63 -6.70
C SER A 93 -7.89 9.56 -6.73
N GLN A 94 -6.61 9.97 -6.75
CA GLN A 94 -5.48 9.04 -6.60
C GLN A 94 -5.54 8.34 -5.24
N ALA A 95 -5.76 9.06 -4.13
CA ALA A 95 -5.91 8.44 -2.81
C ALA A 95 -7.07 7.42 -2.76
N LYS A 96 -8.23 7.74 -3.34
CA LYS A 96 -9.38 6.81 -3.42
C LYS A 96 -9.05 5.52 -4.19
N ARG A 97 -8.20 5.59 -5.20
CA ARG A 97 -7.71 4.39 -5.90
C ARG A 97 -6.89 3.50 -4.97
N VAL A 98 -5.99 4.09 -4.17
CA VAL A 98 -5.21 3.36 -3.15
C VAL A 98 -6.11 2.73 -2.09
N LEU A 99 -7.16 3.44 -1.68
CA LEU A 99 -8.09 3.03 -0.63
C LEU A 99 -9.11 1.97 -1.08
N THR A 100 -9.11 1.59 -2.36
CA THR A 100 -10.09 0.62 -2.89
C THR A 100 -9.95 -0.73 -2.19
N ARG A 101 -11.00 -1.16 -1.47
CA ARG A 101 -11.07 -2.42 -0.68
C ARG A 101 -10.18 -2.44 0.56
N VAL A 102 -9.63 -1.30 0.98
CA VAL A 102 -8.81 -1.19 2.20
C VAL A 102 -9.64 -1.47 3.44
N GLU A 103 -10.95 -1.19 3.42
CA GLU A 103 -11.90 -1.45 4.50
C GLU A 103 -12.05 -2.93 4.88
N LYS A 104 -11.50 -3.85 4.07
CA LYS A 104 -11.51 -5.30 4.35
C LYS A 104 -10.41 -5.73 5.32
N PHE A 105 -9.44 -4.86 5.60
CA PHE A 105 -8.31 -5.13 6.47
C PHE A 105 -8.51 -4.46 7.83
N LYS A 106 -7.79 -4.94 8.85
CA LYS A 106 -7.73 -4.33 10.20
C LYS A 106 -6.47 -3.52 10.42
N GLU A 107 -5.37 -3.91 9.77
CA GLU A 107 -4.14 -3.12 9.75
C GLU A 107 -3.64 -2.95 8.31
N VAL A 108 -3.36 -1.72 7.92
CA VAL A 108 -2.93 -1.37 6.56
C VAL A 108 -1.68 -0.53 6.67
N MET A 109 -0.58 -1.04 6.14
CA MET A 109 0.67 -0.31 6.04
C MET A 109 0.74 0.37 4.67
N PHE A 110 0.89 1.69 4.65
CA PHE A 110 1.16 2.43 3.42
C PHE A 110 2.66 2.64 3.31
N ASP A 111 3.28 1.95 2.35
CA ASP A 111 4.72 2.01 2.11
C ASP A 111 5.04 3.12 1.12
N PHE A 112 5.73 4.16 1.59
CA PHE A 112 6.09 5.36 0.83
C PHE A 112 7.51 5.28 0.24
N SER A 113 8.13 4.10 0.22
CA SER A 113 9.41 3.90 -0.47
C SER A 113 9.33 4.35 -1.93
N GLY A 114 10.30 5.19 -2.34
CA GLY A 114 10.35 5.74 -3.71
C GLY A 114 9.34 6.86 -3.99
N VAL A 115 8.54 7.30 -3.01
CA VAL A 115 7.64 8.45 -3.15
C VAL A 115 8.39 9.71 -2.71
N GLU A 116 8.63 10.63 -3.65
CA GLU A 116 9.30 11.90 -3.35
C GLU A 116 8.38 12.84 -2.57
N MET A 117 7.13 13.00 -3.01
CA MET A 117 6.17 13.89 -2.37
C MET A 117 4.72 13.38 -2.51
N ILE A 118 3.86 13.82 -1.59
CA ILE A 118 2.40 13.67 -1.69
C ILE A 118 1.73 15.03 -1.48
N GLY A 119 0.60 15.27 -2.12
CA GLY A 119 -0.18 16.49 -1.90
C GLY A 119 -1.07 16.39 -0.65
N GLN A 120 -1.42 17.57 -0.11
CA GLN A 120 -2.31 17.67 1.06
C GLN A 120 -3.63 16.94 0.85
N ALA A 121 -4.25 17.08 -0.33
CA ALA A 121 -5.50 16.42 -0.66
C ALA A 121 -5.39 14.89 -0.64
N PHE A 122 -4.25 14.34 -1.07
CA PHE A 122 -3.98 12.91 -1.00
C PHE A 122 -3.84 12.42 0.45
N ALA A 123 -3.02 13.10 1.26
CA ALA A 123 -2.80 12.76 2.67
C ALA A 123 -4.11 12.88 3.48
N ASP A 124 -4.86 13.96 3.26
CA ASP A 124 -6.14 14.26 3.90
C ASP A 124 -7.19 13.16 3.67
N GLU A 125 -7.28 12.67 2.44
CA GLU A 125 -8.21 11.60 2.08
C GLU A 125 -7.90 10.30 2.83
N ILE A 126 -6.62 9.91 2.91
CA ILE A 126 -6.20 8.66 3.56
C ILE A 126 -6.27 8.76 5.08
N PHE A 127 -5.57 9.74 5.66
CA PHE A 127 -5.29 9.74 7.09
C PHE A 127 -6.34 10.49 7.93
N ARG A 128 -7.21 11.29 7.29
CA ARG A 128 -8.32 11.98 7.96
C ARG A 128 -9.68 11.44 7.53
N VAL A 129 -10.03 11.54 6.24
CA VAL A 129 -11.37 11.19 5.75
C VAL A 129 -11.62 9.69 5.92
N PHE A 130 -10.83 8.85 5.25
CA PHE A 130 -11.00 7.40 5.31
C PHE A 130 -10.84 6.87 6.74
N ALA A 131 -9.84 7.37 7.48
CA ALA A 131 -9.62 6.98 8.88
C ALA A 131 -10.80 7.34 9.81
N SER A 132 -11.58 8.38 9.48
CA SER A 132 -12.79 8.75 10.22
C SER A 132 -14.00 7.89 9.84
N GLU A 133 -14.11 7.52 8.57
CA GLU A 133 -15.19 6.66 8.06
C GLU A 133 -14.99 5.18 8.47
N HIS A 134 -13.74 4.77 8.66
CA HIS A 134 -13.33 3.40 9.00
C HIS A 134 -12.46 3.33 10.25
N PRO A 135 -13.00 3.65 11.44
CA PRO A 135 -12.23 3.73 12.69
C PRO A 135 -11.68 2.38 13.17
N ASP A 136 -12.21 1.27 12.65
CA ASP A 136 -11.77 -0.10 12.94
C ASP A 136 -10.57 -0.55 12.08
N VAL A 137 -10.13 0.29 11.14
CA VAL A 137 -8.96 0.05 10.28
C VAL A 137 -7.81 0.91 10.76
N ARG A 138 -6.73 0.26 11.20
CA ARG A 138 -5.50 0.93 11.60
C ARG A 138 -4.64 1.23 10.38
N LEU A 139 -4.50 2.51 10.05
CA LEU A 139 -3.63 3.00 8.98
C LEU A 139 -2.25 3.34 9.52
N ILE A 140 -1.20 2.81 8.91
CA ILE A 140 0.19 2.96 9.37
C ILE A 140 1.06 3.41 8.20
N PRO A 141 1.57 4.66 8.17
CA PRO A 141 2.57 5.05 7.20
C PRO A 141 3.93 4.41 7.54
N VAL A 142 4.65 3.90 6.54
CA VAL A 142 6.01 3.38 6.69
C VAL A 142 6.90 3.86 5.56
N LEU A 143 8.20 3.98 5.85
CA LEU A 143 9.24 4.38 4.89
C LEU A 143 8.94 5.73 4.21
N ALA A 144 8.23 6.63 4.91
CA ALA A 144 7.99 8.00 4.47
C ALA A 144 9.25 8.85 4.67
N ASN A 145 9.60 9.64 3.66
CA ASN A 145 10.62 10.67 3.76
C ASN A 145 10.08 11.89 4.58
N PRO A 146 10.94 12.85 4.97
CA PRO A 146 10.51 14.00 5.77
C PRO A 146 9.40 14.86 5.15
N GLU A 147 9.39 15.04 3.83
CA GLU A 147 8.38 15.83 3.12
C GLU A 147 7.02 15.13 3.11
N VAL A 148 7.01 13.84 2.80
CA VAL A 148 5.83 12.98 2.87
C VAL A 148 5.29 12.93 4.30
N GLN A 149 6.16 12.75 5.30
CA GLN A 149 5.76 12.68 6.70
C GLN A 149 5.10 13.98 7.17
N ALA A 150 5.64 15.14 6.78
CA ALA A 150 5.04 16.43 7.11
C ALA A 150 3.59 16.56 6.61
N MET A 151 3.30 16.08 5.39
CA MET A 151 1.94 16.09 4.85
C MET A 151 0.99 15.14 5.58
N ILE A 152 1.49 13.98 6.00
CA ILE A 152 0.73 13.02 6.80
C ILE A 152 0.40 13.61 8.17
N ASP A 153 1.38 14.23 8.82
CA ASP A 153 1.21 14.84 10.15
C ASP A 153 0.17 15.97 10.11
N LEU A 154 0.18 16.79 9.05
CA LEU A 154 -0.84 17.84 8.84
C LEU A 154 -2.26 17.26 8.76
N ALA A 155 -2.43 16.16 8.02
CA ALA A 155 -3.73 15.49 7.90
C ALA A 155 -4.18 14.89 9.25
N LEU A 156 -3.26 14.34 10.04
CA LEU A 156 -3.54 13.77 11.36
C LEU A 156 -3.88 14.85 12.40
N GLN A 157 -3.18 15.98 12.40
CA GLN A 157 -3.48 17.10 13.30
C GLN A 157 -4.88 17.68 13.05
N ALA A 158 -5.30 17.76 11.79
CA ALA A 158 -6.66 18.20 11.43
C ALA A 158 -7.75 17.18 11.84
N ARG A 159 -7.38 15.95 12.22
CA ARG A 159 -8.29 14.91 12.72
C ARG A 159 -8.50 15.01 14.23
N GLU A 160 -7.51 15.46 14.98
CA GLU A 160 -7.67 15.69 16.42
C GLU A 160 -8.62 16.88 16.62
N PRO A 161 -9.74 16.72 17.34
CA PRO A 161 -10.55 17.87 17.72
C PRO A 161 -9.64 18.73 18.59
N THR A 162 -9.41 19.98 18.19
CA THR A 162 -8.74 20.99 19.01
C THR A 162 -9.35 20.92 20.40
N ALA A 163 -8.59 20.42 21.38
CA ALA A 163 -9.02 20.41 22.77
C ALA A 163 -9.40 21.86 23.10
N VAL A 164 -10.69 22.09 23.34
CA VAL A 164 -11.21 23.39 23.72
C VAL A 164 -10.48 23.74 25.02
N ALA A 165 -9.53 24.69 24.93
CA ALA A 165 -8.91 25.27 26.10
C ALA A 165 -10.03 25.83 26.96
N GLY A 166 -10.25 25.16 28.10
CA GLY A 166 -11.23 25.56 29.10
C GLY A 166 -10.98 27.02 29.46
N LYS A 167 -12.01 27.83 29.23
CA LYS A 167 -12.20 29.09 29.92
C LYS A 167 -12.80 28.70 31.27
N ASP A 168 -12.04 28.91 32.33
CA ASP A 168 -12.53 29.22 33.68
C ASP A 168 -11.56 30.22 34.31
#